data_AF-A0A8S3D4Y9-F1
#
_entry.id   AF-A0A8S3D4Y9-F1
#
_cell.length_a   1.000
_cell.length_b   1.000
_cell.length_c   1.000
_cell.angle_alpha   90.00
_cell.angle_beta   90.00
_cell.angle_gamma   90.00
#
_symmetry.space_group_name_H-M   'P 1'
#
loop_
_entity.id
_entity.type
_entity.pdbx_description
1 polymer ?
#
loop_
_entity_poly.entity_id
_entity_poly.type
_entity_poly.pdbx_seq_one_letter_code
_entity_poly.pdbx_strand_id
1 'polypeptide(L)' 'DTLKRIQEHKGVQGYLIINNDGIPIRSNLDASLTQQYAALIKSLSDKARSTIREIDPSNEL' A
#
# COMPACT_ATOMS: atom_id res chain seq x y z
N ASP A 1 -7.80 -14.13 -8.10
CA ASP A 1 -7.80 -15.00 -6.89
C ASP A 1 -7.14 -14.38 -5.65
N THR A 2 -6.02 -13.66 -5.75
CA THR A 2 -5.32 -13.09 -4.57
C THR A 2 -6.13 -12.08 -3.75
N LEU A 3 -6.77 -11.11 -4.42
CA LEU A 3 -7.55 -10.08 -3.72
C LEU A 3 -8.72 -10.69 -2.93
N LYS A 4 -9.42 -11.64 -3.55
CA LYS A 4 -10.55 -12.35 -2.94
C LYS A 4 -10.11 -13.10 -1.67
N ARG A 5 -8.97 -13.81 -1.74
CA ARG A 5 -8.39 -14.51 -0.58
C ARG A 5 -8.02 -13.56 0.56
N ILE A 6 -7.51 -12.36 0.27
CA ILE A 6 -7.20 -11.35 1.29
C ILE A 6 -8.49 -10.85 1.92
N GLN A 7 -9.51 -10.53 1.11
CA GLN A 7 -10.79 -10.04 1.62
C GLN A 7 -11.53 -11.07 2.50
N GLU A 8 -11.44 -12.35 2.16
CA GLU A 8 -12.07 -13.44 2.92
C GLU A 8 -11.33 -13.78 4.22
N HIS A 9 -10.13 -13.24 4.43
CA HIS A 9 -9.37 -13.50 5.64
C HIS A 9 -10.01 -12.83 6.85
N LYS A 10 -10.24 -13.60 7.92
CA LYS A 10 -10.84 -13.11 9.16
C LYS A 10 -10.04 -11.93 9.71
N GLY A 11 -10.73 -10.82 10.00
CA GLY A 11 -10.14 -9.59 10.53
C GLY A 11 -9.76 -8.55 9.47
N VAL A 12 -9.86 -8.85 8.17
CA VAL A 12 -9.66 -7.85 7.13
C VAL A 12 -10.88 -6.92 7.08
N GLN A 13 -10.64 -5.65 7.37
CA GLN A 13 -11.68 -4.61 7.37
C GLN A 13 -11.81 -3.92 6.02
N GLY A 14 -10.75 -3.91 5.23
CA GLY A 14 -10.75 -3.36 3.89
C GLY A 14 -9.45 -3.59 3.14
N TYR A 15 -9.43 -3.17 1.89
CA TYR A 15 -8.29 -3.23 1.00
C TYR A 15 -8.17 -1.91 0.24
N LEU A 16 -6.94 -1.58 -0.12
CA LEU A 16 -6.60 -0.41 -0.92
C LEU A 16 -5.50 -0.83 -1.91
N ILE A 17 -5.75 -0.59 -3.18
CA ILE A 17 -4.81 -0.82 -4.29
C ILE A 17 -4.46 0.54 -4.86
N ILE A 18 -3.19 0.90 -4.83
CA ILE A 18 -2.65 2.16 -5.34
C ILE A 18 -1.63 1.89 -6.45
N ASN A 19 -1.44 2.85 -7.35
CA ASN A 19 -0.32 2.83 -8.29
C ASN A 19 0.97 3.39 -7.65
N ASN A 20 2.07 3.40 -8.43
CA ASN A 20 3.36 3.92 -7.97
C ASN A 20 3.35 5.43 -7.69
N ASP A 21 2.37 6.17 -8.19
CA ASP A 21 2.19 7.61 -7.94
C ASP A 21 1.35 7.87 -6.67
N GLY A 22 0.90 6.82 -5.97
CA GLY A 22 0.03 6.96 -4.79
C GLY A 22 -1.42 7.23 -5.14
N ILE A 23 -1.86 6.98 -6.37
CA ILE A 23 -3.24 7.16 -6.83
C ILE A 23 -4.04 5.87 -6.57
N PRO A 24 -5.18 5.94 -5.85
CA PRO A 24 -6.05 4.79 -5.65
C PRO A 24 -6.63 4.26 -6.97
N ILE A 25 -6.45 2.95 -7.22
CA ILE A 25 -7.04 2.22 -8.36
C ILE A 25 -8.34 1.53 -7.92
N ARG A 26 -8.31 0.86 -6.75
CA ARG A 26 -9.46 0.16 -6.16
C ARG A 26 -9.38 0.22 -4.64
N SER A 27 -10.52 0.39 -3.99
CA SER A 27 -10.65 0.40 -2.54
C SER A 27 -12.07 0.00 -2.16
N ASN A 28 -12.26 -0.60 -1.00
CA ASN A 28 -13.58 -0.71 -0.35
C ASN A 28 -13.69 0.14 0.93
N LEU A 29 -12.70 0.99 1.19
CA LEU A 29 -12.77 2.01 2.24
C LEU A 29 -13.57 3.22 1.73
N ASP A 30 -14.00 4.09 2.63
CA ASP A 30 -14.58 5.37 2.25
C ASP A 30 -13.56 6.23 1.48
N ALA A 31 -14.07 7.21 0.73
CA ALA A 31 -13.25 8.04 -0.14
C ALA A 31 -12.21 8.87 0.63
N SER A 32 -12.53 9.32 1.86
CA SER A 32 -11.64 10.13 2.67
C SER A 32 -10.45 9.32 3.17
N LEU A 33 -10.70 8.15 3.75
CA LEU A 33 -9.65 7.22 4.19
C LEU A 33 -8.85 6.69 3.02
N THR A 34 -9.49 6.40 1.88
CA THR A 34 -8.81 5.95 0.67
C THR A 34 -7.75 6.94 0.21
N GLN A 35 -8.09 8.23 0.14
CA GLN A 35 -7.15 9.28 -0.26
C GLN A 35 -6.04 9.48 0.78
N GLN A 36 -6.41 9.53 2.06
CA GLN A 36 -5.45 9.73 3.14
C GLN A 36 -4.43 8.59 3.22
N TYR A 37 -4.89 7.34 3.22
CA TYR A 37 -4.00 6.19 3.31
C TYR A 37 -3.14 6.02 2.07
N ALA A 38 -3.64 6.33 0.88
CA ALA A 38 -2.85 6.26 -0.35
C ALA A 38 -1.62 7.17 -0.29
N ALA A 39 -1.81 8.43 0.13
CA ALA A 39 -0.71 9.39 0.26
C ALA A 39 0.29 8.97 1.36
N LEU A 40 -0.20 8.56 2.53
CA LEU A 40 0.65 8.17 3.66
C LEU A 40 1.47 6.90 3.38
N ILE A 41 0.83 5.86 2.83
CA ILE A 41 1.51 4.60 2.52
C ILE A 41 2.54 4.81 1.43
N LYS A 42 2.26 5.64 0.42
CA LYS A 42 3.24 5.97 -0.62
C LYS A 42 4.49 6.62 -0.01
N SER A 43 4.32 7.65 0.81
CA SER A 43 5.43 8.34 1.48
C SER A 43 6.24 7.38 2.38
N LEU A 44 5.55 6.50 3.12
CA LEU A 44 6.19 5.50 3.96
C LEU A 44 7.01 4.51 3.13
N SER A 45 6.44 3.97 2.05
CA SER A 45 7.11 3.01 1.17
C SER A 45 8.35 3.60 0.52
N ASP A 46 8.30 4.87 0.08
CA ASP A 46 9.46 5.55 -0.49
C ASP A 46 10.57 5.71 0.55
N LYS A 47 10.22 6.09 1.77
CA LYS A 47 11.20 6.22 2.85
C LYS A 47 11.80 4.87 3.23
N ALA A 48 10.98 3.84 3.37
CA ALA A 48 11.43 2.48 3.66
C ALA A 48 12.39 1.96 2.58
N ARG A 49 12.05 2.16 1.29
CA ARG A 49 12.90 1.77 0.16
C ARG A 49 14.25 2.50 0.19
N SER A 50 14.26 3.80 0.48
CA SER A 50 15.49 4.57 0.62
C SER A 50 16.36 4.01 1.75
N THR A 51 15.78 3.76 2.92
CA THR A 51 16.52 3.24 4.08
C THR A 51 17.04 1.82 3.86
N ILE A 52 16.29 0.95 3.17
CA ILE A 52 16.77 -0.39 2.86
C ILE A 52 17.92 -0.35 1.85
N ARG A 53 17.83 0.51 0.84
CA ARG A 53 18.93 0.73 -0.12
C ARG A 53 20.18 1.35 0.51
N GLU A 54 20.03 2.16 1.55
CA GLU A 54 21.15 2.69 2.34
C GLU A 54 21.89 1.58 3.11
N ILE A 55 21.17 0.55 3.58
CA ILE A 55 21.73 -0.59 4.32
C ILE A 55 22.33 -1.63 3.38
N ASP A 56 21.60 -1.98 2.32
CA ASP A 56 22.00 -2.93 1.30
C ASP A 56 21.56 -2.43 -0.08
N PRO A 57 22.49 -1.88 -0.89
CA PRO A 57 22.18 -1.36 -2.22
C PRO A 57 21.66 -2.41 -3.20
N SER A 58 21.88 -3.70 -2.93
CA SER A 58 21.43 -4.81 -3.79
C SER A 58 20.01 -5.28 -3.47
N ASN A 59 19.45 -4.84 -2.34
CA ASN A 59 18.12 -5.23 -1.91
C ASN A 59 17.04 -4.37 -2.59
N GLU A 60 16.15 -5.02 -3.32
CA GLU A 60 15.00 -4.38 -3.95
C GLU A 60 13.70 -4.80 -3.27
N LEU A 61 12.91 -3.77 -2.95
CA LEU A 61 11.61 -3.88 -2.29
C LEU A 61 10.46 -3.71 -3.28
#